data_AF-Q9XFT8-F1
#
_entry.id   AF-Q9XFT8-F1
#
_cell.length_a   1.000
_cell.length_b   1.000
_cell.length_c   1.000
_cell.angle_alpha   90.00
_cell.angle_beta   90.00
_cell.angle_gamma   90.00
#
_symmetry.space_group_name_H-M   'P 1'
#
loop_
_entity.id
_entity.type
_entity.pdbx_description
1 polymer ?
#
loop_
_entity_poly.entity_id
_entity_poly.type
_entity_poly.pdbx_seq_one_letter_code
_entity_poly.pdbx_strand_id
1 'polypeptide(L)'
;MALPARVRKSLKPVASGGGKVDITKAGLEGIDDPTVQQNLKGRSRYMKDKNWVDPQGRKGKGYGVYRFEDKYGANVDGYSPIYTADQWTESGASYKLGTKGLIAWAGLVLVLLGVGVNLVISTSQLGN
;
A
#
# COMPACT_ATOMS: atom_id res chain seq x y z
N MET A 1 12.38 -29.99 6.29
CA MET A 1 11.74 -29.37 5.11
C MET A 1 11.68 -27.86 5.38
N ALA A 2 12.58 -27.08 4.78
CA ALA A 2 12.70 -25.64 5.05
C ALA A 2 11.81 -24.85 4.07
N LEU A 3 11.04 -23.89 4.60
CA LEU A 3 10.24 -22.96 3.79
C LEU A 3 11.18 -22.08 2.94
N PRO A 4 10.89 -21.87 1.65
CA PRO A 4 11.73 -21.00 0.82
C PRO A 4 11.66 -19.56 1.37
N ALA A 5 12.82 -18.97 1.58
CA ALA A 5 12.94 -17.57 1.97
C ALA A 5 12.27 -16.70 0.90
N ARG A 6 11.20 -15.99 1.29
CA ARG A 6 10.52 -15.01 0.43
C ARG A 6 11.54 -13.92 0.09
N VAL A 7 12.10 -13.97 -1.11
CA VAL A 7 12.92 -12.89 -1.68
C VAL A 7 12.02 -11.66 -1.71
N ARG A 8 12.21 -10.74 -0.76
CA ARG A 8 11.60 -9.42 -0.83
C ARG A 8 12.29 -8.71 -1.98
N LYS A 9 11.68 -8.73 -3.17
CA LYS A 9 12.05 -7.80 -4.23
C LYS A 9 12.01 -6.41 -3.61
N SER A 10 13.16 -5.75 -3.55
CA SER A 10 13.25 -4.33 -3.19
C SER A 10 12.56 -3.56 -4.30
N LEU A 11 11.28 -3.28 -4.09
CA LEU A 11 10.50 -2.41 -4.96
C LEU A 11 10.88 -0.99 -4.55
N LYS A 12 11.53 -0.26 -5.46
CA LYS A 12 11.88 1.15 -5.23
C LYS A 12 10.58 1.96 -5.26
N PRO A 13 10.26 2.72 -4.20
CA PRO A 13 9.09 3.60 -4.20
C PRO A 13 9.26 4.65 -5.31
N VAL A 14 8.30 4.71 -6.25
CA VAL A 14 8.32 5.74 -7.32
C VAL A 14 7.46 6.96 -6.93
N ALA A 15 6.62 6.86 -5.91
CA ALA A 15 5.68 7.92 -5.55
C ALA A 15 6.27 8.92 -4.54
N SER A 16 7.23 9.74 -4.98
CA SER A 16 7.68 10.93 -4.23
C SER A 16 7.04 12.23 -4.74
N GLY A 17 6.20 12.20 -5.78
CA GLY A 17 5.56 13.39 -6.32
C GLY A 17 4.24 13.02 -6.96
N GLY A 18 3.23 13.87 -6.81
CA GLY A 18 1.87 13.71 -7.36
C GLY A 18 1.78 13.72 -8.88
N GLY A 19 2.68 13.01 -9.56
CA GLY A 19 2.59 12.67 -10.97
C GLY A 19 1.58 11.54 -11.19
N LYS A 20 1.06 11.46 -12.42
CA LYS A 20 0.14 10.39 -12.82
C LYS A 20 0.87 9.04 -12.72
N VAL A 21 0.31 8.13 -11.92
CA VAL A 21 0.85 6.78 -11.74
C VAL A 21 0.65 5.99 -13.03
N ASP A 22 1.74 5.52 -13.62
CA ASP A 22 1.75 4.70 -14.83
C ASP A 22 1.55 3.23 -14.42
N ILE A 23 0.29 2.81 -14.29
CA ILE A 23 -0.12 1.50 -13.77
C ILE A 23 0.39 0.31 -14.61
N THR A 24 0.81 0.59 -15.84
CA THR A 24 1.42 -0.38 -16.77
C THR A 24 2.90 -0.65 -16.45
N LYS A 25 3.55 0.22 -15.68
CA LYS A 25 4.97 0.13 -15.30
C LYS A 25 5.18 -0.20 -13.82
N ALA A 26 4.12 -0.07 -13.01
CA ALA A 26 4.18 -0.14 -11.56
C ALA A 26 2.93 -0.86 -10.99
N GLY A 27 3.13 -1.74 -10.01
CA GLY A 27 2.07 -2.42 -9.28
C GLY A 27 1.57 -3.73 -9.86
N LEU A 28 0.73 -3.68 -10.91
CA LEU A 28 0.03 -4.90 -11.37
C LEU A 28 0.96 -5.97 -11.93
N GLU A 29 2.08 -5.60 -12.54
CA GLU A 29 3.11 -6.54 -13.02
C GLU A 29 3.80 -7.28 -11.85
N GLY A 30 3.72 -6.77 -10.63
CA GLY A 30 4.25 -7.38 -9.41
C GLY A 30 3.31 -8.36 -8.71
N ILE A 31 2.10 -8.58 -9.24
CA ILE A 31 1.14 -9.53 -8.66
C ILE A 31 1.52 -10.95 -9.08
N ASP A 32 1.89 -11.77 -8.10
CA ASP A 32 2.32 -13.17 -8.34
C ASP A 32 1.17 -14.06 -8.86
N ASP A 33 -0.08 -13.78 -8.45
CA ASP A 33 -1.24 -14.54 -8.90
C ASP A 33 -1.74 -14.04 -10.28
N PRO A 34 -1.58 -14.85 -11.34
CA PRO A 34 -1.95 -14.44 -12.70
C PRO A 34 -3.47 -14.25 -12.85
N THR A 35 -4.28 -14.91 -12.04
CA THR A 35 -5.74 -14.76 -12.07
C THR A 35 -6.12 -13.41 -11.47
N VAL A 36 -5.56 -13.04 -10.33
CA VAL A 36 -5.80 -11.73 -9.70
C VAL A 36 -5.32 -10.62 -10.63
N GLN A 37 -4.12 -10.76 -11.19
CA GLN A 37 -3.57 -9.79 -12.14
C GLN A 37 -4.48 -9.58 -13.35
N GLN A 38 -4.99 -10.67 -13.95
CA GLN A 38 -5.88 -10.60 -15.11
C GLN A 38 -7.23 -9.94 -14.76
N ASN A 39 -7.81 -10.26 -13.60
CA ASN A 39 -9.04 -9.63 -13.14
C ASN A 39 -8.87 -8.12 -12.93
N LEU A 40 -7.75 -7.69 -12.34
CA LEU A 40 -7.47 -6.27 -12.13
C LEU A 40 -7.15 -5.52 -13.43
N LYS A 41 -6.65 -6.22 -14.46
CA LYS A 41 -6.53 -5.68 -15.82
C LYS A 41 -7.84 -5.83 -16.63
N GLY A 42 -8.88 -6.45 -16.07
CA GLY A 42 -10.12 -6.73 -16.79
C GLY A 42 -9.95 -7.65 -18.00
N ARG A 43 -8.87 -8.45 -18.05
CA ARG A 43 -8.59 -9.43 -19.11
C ARG A 43 -9.06 -10.82 -18.68
N SER A 44 -9.47 -11.65 -19.63
CA SER A 44 -9.74 -13.07 -19.39
C SER A 44 -8.75 -13.96 -20.16
N ARG A 45 -8.51 -15.16 -19.65
CA ARG A 45 -7.68 -16.20 -20.31
C ARG A 45 -8.19 -16.56 -21.70
N TYR A 46 -9.51 -16.49 -21.88
CA TYR A 46 -10.21 -16.94 -23.07
C TYR A 46 -10.43 -15.82 -24.08
N MET A 47 -10.18 -14.58 -23.71
CA MET A 47 -10.45 -13.39 -24.55
C MET A 47 -9.66 -13.37 -25.86
N LYS A 48 -8.54 -14.10 -25.89
CA LYS A 48 -7.68 -14.27 -27.07
C LYS A 48 -8.19 -15.37 -28.01
N ASP A 49 -9.13 -16.20 -27.58
CA ASP A 49 -9.68 -17.28 -28.39
C ASP A 49 -10.57 -16.71 -29.49
N LYS A 50 -10.40 -17.19 -30.74
CA LYS A 50 -11.20 -16.75 -31.89
C LYS A 50 -12.70 -17.00 -31.73
N ASN A 51 -13.06 -17.97 -30.89
CA ASN A 51 -14.42 -18.37 -30.57
C ASN A 51 -14.91 -17.78 -29.24
N TRP A 52 -14.14 -16.87 -28.64
CA TRP A 52 -14.55 -16.22 -27.41
C TRP A 52 -15.84 -15.44 -27.61
N VAL A 53 -16.72 -15.55 -26.61
CA VAL A 53 -18.00 -14.87 -26.58
C VAL A 53 -17.94 -13.86 -25.45
N ASP A 54 -18.33 -12.63 -25.74
CA ASP A 54 -18.39 -11.57 -24.73
C ASP A 54 -19.47 -11.86 -23.67
N PRO A 55 -19.48 -11.13 -22.54
CA PRO A 55 -20.51 -11.32 -21.51
C PRO A 55 -21.95 -11.08 -21.97
N GLN A 56 -22.16 -10.52 -23.18
CA GLN A 56 -23.46 -10.27 -23.79
C GLN A 56 -23.88 -11.39 -24.77
N GLY A 57 -23.10 -12.47 -24.88
CA GLY A 57 -23.38 -13.58 -25.78
C GLY A 57 -22.99 -13.33 -27.24
N ARG A 58 -22.23 -12.26 -27.54
CA ARG A 58 -21.83 -11.90 -28.91
C ARG A 58 -20.40 -12.35 -29.17
N LYS A 59 -20.05 -12.54 -30.46
CA LYS A 59 -18.67 -12.81 -30.85
C LYS A 59 -17.75 -11.73 -30.28
N GLY A 60 -16.81 -12.17 -29.47
CA GLY A 60 -15.91 -11.32 -28.73
C GLY A 60 -15.02 -10.48 -29.65
N LYS A 61 -14.94 -9.18 -29.35
CA LYS A 61 -14.10 -8.23 -30.11
C LYS A 61 -12.70 -8.08 -29.52
N GLY A 62 -12.31 -8.96 -28.60
CA GLY A 62 -11.08 -8.84 -27.83
C GLY A 62 -11.10 -7.72 -26.80
N TYR A 63 -12.28 -7.16 -26.48
CA TYR A 63 -12.44 -6.29 -25.31
C TYR A 63 -12.79 -7.12 -24.10
N GLY A 64 -12.15 -6.86 -22.97
CA GLY A 64 -12.51 -7.47 -21.70
C GLY A 64 -13.70 -6.82 -21.04
N VAL A 65 -13.80 -6.99 -19.72
CA VAL A 65 -14.82 -6.29 -18.91
C VAL A 65 -14.69 -4.77 -19.09
N TYR A 66 -13.46 -4.29 -19.33
CA TYR A 66 -13.16 -2.89 -19.64
C TYR A 66 -12.62 -2.73 -21.07
N ARG A 67 -13.29 -1.88 -21.86
CA ARG A 67 -12.92 -1.60 -23.27
C ARG A 67 -11.69 -0.71 -23.44
N PHE A 68 -11.28 -0.03 -22.38
CA PHE A 68 -10.21 0.97 -22.41
C PHE A 68 -8.98 0.56 -21.61
N GLU A 69 -8.81 -0.74 -21.37
CA GLU A 69 -7.57 -1.23 -20.74
C GLU A 69 -6.34 -0.79 -21.53
N ASP A 70 -6.35 -0.89 -22.86
CA ASP A 70 -5.24 -0.42 -23.69
C ASP A 70 -4.92 1.09 -23.52
N LYS A 71 -5.90 1.89 -23.09
CA LYS A 71 -5.73 3.34 -22.89
C LYS A 71 -5.25 3.69 -21.48
N TYR A 72 -5.68 2.94 -20.47
CA TYR A 72 -5.49 3.30 -19.06
C TYR A 72 -4.63 2.28 -18.29
N GLY A 73 -4.53 1.05 -18.76
CA GLY A 73 -3.65 -0.02 -18.26
C GLY A 73 -4.28 -0.99 -17.26
N ALA A 74 -5.36 -0.59 -16.57
CA ALA A 74 -6.03 -1.42 -15.56
C ALA A 74 -7.51 -1.04 -15.37
N ASN A 75 -8.25 -1.89 -14.63
CA ASN A 75 -9.57 -1.58 -14.08
C ASN A 75 -9.46 -0.50 -12.98
N VAL A 76 -10.59 0.11 -12.62
CA VAL A 76 -10.79 0.96 -11.42
C VAL A 76 -10.15 0.31 -10.18
N ASP A 77 -10.40 -0.98 -9.95
CA ASP A 77 -9.84 -1.71 -8.81
C ASP A 77 -8.32 -1.91 -8.91
N GLY A 78 -7.78 -1.91 -10.14
CA GLY A 78 -6.33 -1.99 -10.38
C GLY A 78 -5.59 -0.75 -9.90
N TYR A 79 -6.26 0.41 -9.79
CA TYR A 79 -5.71 1.62 -9.19
C TYR A 79 -5.75 1.63 -7.67
N SER A 80 -6.35 0.62 -7.04
CA SER A 80 -6.39 0.57 -5.59
C SER A 80 -4.98 0.38 -5.05
N PRO A 81 -4.53 1.21 -4.10
CA PRO A 81 -3.20 1.11 -3.51
C PRO A 81 -2.87 -0.30 -2.98
N ILE A 82 -3.88 -1.09 -2.56
CA ILE A 82 -3.67 -2.46 -2.05
C ILE A 82 -2.98 -3.40 -3.05
N TYR A 83 -3.06 -3.12 -4.36
CA TYR A 83 -2.44 -3.93 -5.41
C TYR A 83 -1.20 -3.27 -6.04
N THR A 84 -0.77 -2.13 -5.50
CA THR A 84 0.38 -1.34 -5.99
C THR A 84 1.33 -1.01 -4.83
N ALA A 85 1.78 -2.04 -4.11
CA ALA A 85 2.64 -1.87 -2.93
C ALA A 85 4.01 -1.22 -3.23
N ASP A 86 4.49 -1.31 -4.46
CA ASP A 86 5.65 -0.57 -4.98
C ASP A 86 5.43 0.95 -5.05
N GLN A 87 4.17 1.39 -5.04
CA GLN A 87 3.80 2.81 -4.98
C GLN A 87 3.61 3.30 -3.54
N TRP A 88 3.72 2.42 -2.54
CA TRP A 88 3.60 2.84 -1.15
C TRP A 88 4.83 3.63 -0.77
N THR A 89 4.62 4.69 0.02
CA THR A 89 5.74 5.34 0.71
C THR A 89 6.38 4.32 1.66
N GLU A 90 7.70 4.40 1.87
CA GLU A 90 8.41 3.47 2.78
C GLU A 90 7.80 3.45 4.19
N SER A 91 7.18 4.55 4.61
CA SER A 91 6.46 4.68 5.89
C SER A 91 4.95 4.46 5.78
N GLY A 92 4.39 4.24 4.59
CA GLY A 92 2.93 4.15 4.37
C GLY A 92 2.26 2.99 5.11
N ALA A 93 2.99 1.92 5.36
CA ALA A 93 2.52 0.75 6.13
C ALA A 93 2.91 0.80 7.62
N SER A 94 3.58 1.84 8.10
CA SER A 94 4.13 1.87 9.47
C SER A 94 4.24 3.29 10.04
N TYR A 95 3.45 3.59 11.06
CA TYR A 95 3.67 4.79 11.88
C TYR A 95 4.91 4.58 12.75
N LYS A 96 6.05 5.15 12.34
CA LYS A 96 7.23 5.26 13.19
C LYS A 96 7.60 6.74 13.33
N LEU A 97 7.21 7.34 14.45
CA LEU A 97 7.74 8.64 14.89
C LEU A 97 9.28 8.58 15.13
N GLY A 98 9.84 7.37 15.08
CA GLY A 98 11.26 7.08 15.11
C GLY A 98 11.89 7.33 16.48
N THR A 99 13.21 7.20 16.55
CA THR A 99 13.98 7.47 17.78
C THR A 99 13.75 8.90 18.30
N LYS A 100 13.57 9.88 17.39
CA LYS A 100 13.26 11.26 17.76
C LYS A 100 11.94 11.39 18.52
N GLY A 101 10.89 10.70 18.05
CA GLY A 101 9.61 10.64 18.74
C GLY A 101 9.68 9.94 20.10
N LEU A 102 10.48 8.88 20.20
CA LEU A 102 10.71 8.19 21.47
C LEU A 102 11.44 9.07 22.49
N ILE A 103 12.45 9.84 22.06
CA ILE A 103 13.16 10.81 22.91
C ILE A 103 12.20 11.90 23.39
N ALA A 104 11.35 12.43 22.51
CA ALA A 104 10.35 13.44 22.87
C ALA A 104 9.36 12.91 23.93
N TRP A 105 8.89 11.67 23.76
CA TRP A 105 8.03 11.01 24.75
C TRP A 105 8.74 10.79 26.09
N ALA A 106 9.99 10.32 26.07
CA ALA A 106 10.76 10.12 27.30
C ALA A 106 11.02 11.45 28.03
N GLY A 107 11.32 12.52 27.29
CA GLY A 107 11.45 13.87 27.84
C GLY A 107 10.17 14.35 28.51
N LEU A 108 9.01 14.15 27.87
CA LEU A 108 7.71 14.48 28.44
C LEU A 108 7.47 13.76 29.78
N VAL A 109 7.75 12.45 29.85
CA VAL A 109 7.60 11.65 31.08
C VAL A 109 8.50 12.20 32.19
N LEU A 110 9.76 12.52 31.90
CA LEU A 110 10.69 13.09 32.88
C LEU A 110 10.21 14.45 33.42
N VAL A 111 9.68 15.31 32.56
CA VAL A 111 9.12 16.61 32.98
C VAL A 111 7.93 16.41 33.91
N LEU A 112 7.00 15.52 33.57
CA LEU A 112 5.83 15.24 34.42
C LEU A 112 6.24 14.70 35.79
N LEU A 113 7.24 13.80 35.84
CA LEU A 113 7.75 13.27 37.09
C LEU A 113 8.44 14.37 37.93
N GLY A 114 9.27 15.21 37.31
CA GLY A 114 9.94 16.31 38.00
C GLY A 114 8.95 17.32 38.58
N VAL A 115 7.94 17.71 37.79
CA VAL A 115 6.84 18.57 38.24
C VAL A 115 6.08 17.90 39.38
N GLY A 116 5.67 16.63 39.23
CA GLY A 116 4.95 15.89 40.26
C GLY A 116 5.69 15.81 41.60
N VAL A 117 6.99 15.48 41.58
CA VAL A 117 7.83 15.46 42.79
C VAL A 117 7.90 16.83 43.43
N ASN A 118 8.09 17.89 42.64
CA ASN A 118 8.14 19.25 43.16
C ASN A 118 6.81 19.64 43.85
N LEU A 119 5.66 19.31 43.24
CA LEU A 119 4.36 19.57 43.85
C LEU A 119 4.20 18.85 45.20
N VAL A 120 4.63 17.59 45.31
CA VAL A 120 4.54 16.82 46.57
C VAL A 120 5.38 17.48 47.66
N ILE A 121 6.62 17.88 47.36
CA ILE A 121 7.50 18.51 48.34
C ILE A 121 6.91 19.86 48.79
N SER A 122 6.52 20.71 47.84
CA SER A 122 5.98 22.04 48.15
C SER A 122 4.68 21.97 48.94
N THR A 123 3.81 20.98 48.68
CA THR A 123 2.56 20.82 49.43
C THR A 123 2.77 20.15 50.80
N SER A 124 3.74 19.23 50.92
CA SER A 124 4.09 18.63 52.22
C SER A 124 4.63 19.66 53.21
N GLN A 125 5.23 20.75 52.73
CA GLN A 125 5.70 21.87 53.56
C GLN A 125 4.58 22.77 54.09
N LEU A 126 3.38 22.74 53.50
CA LEU A 126 2.23 23.53 53.95
C LEU A 126 1.47 22.87 55.12
N GLY A 127 1.71 21.58 55.37
CA GLY A 127 1.03 20.81 56.42
C GLY A 127 1.78 20.70 57.75
N ASN A 128 2.96 21.32 57.87
CA ASN A 128 3.77 21.40 59.08
C ASN A 128 3.76 22.82 59.66
#